data_AF-A0A6J5CUR3-F1
#
_entry.id   AF-A0A6J5CUR3-F1
#
_cell.length_a   1.000
_cell.length_b   1.000
_cell.length_c   1.000
_cell.angle_alpha   90.00
_cell.angle_beta   90.00
_cell.angle_gamma   90.00
#
_symmetry.space_group_name_H-M   'P 1'
#
loop_
_entity.id
_entity.type
_entity.pdbx_description
1 polymer ?
#
loop_
_entity_poly.entity_id
_entity_poly.type
_entity_poly.pdbx_seq_one_letter_code
_entity_poly.pdbx_strand_id
1 'polypeptide(L)'
;MSDAQHDSAKESDRRSRRARARLSADLARAEAMVEAAADDGIELESEDVAVIRAASGVVDRGAWSDAWETGFYGTIGRIEKSVHYPSFQVFKDMKSSDELLSHASLTGLPLASHDIEALTQARVARIEHNWNAQIESEYYAALNRISKGVRPVAAATSGKEAYRGARRAIRIYTLTAISLTILVVGLSCLLFTVNQISDDVQRIVTINDASAMALHNQLLSYQSNIIEMRQGEEREIRKVAGSAIQTHDRSQDTEEMVIAAHEKASGDLRQLSNAQPAIQIKHLLQEFATNNRQLYNDVTRTRGIGDALFLPVTNPYTEPHCPPASTWGSSGPQVADHPHGASSPPLANWICSNKQVRANLEIKIPIMDADRVTNDHDQTLAPENVVDEGFQKIAAYQDIRAMAMYGREIVLSLVGAVTGFILPVLYAWLGASAAILRKIRIETETSTFHPEYSKVANRAHITCAVIVGIAIGLFSDLVQGGKNISPLAVAFIAGYASDKFFYFVDRLVDVIFPARAPGKSEPPQVAAPVGSGRAAARAQSEG
;
A
#
# COMPACT_ATOMS: atom_id res chain seq x y z
N MET A 1 30.54 10.35 -22.69
CA MET A 1 29.70 10.83 -23.82
C MET A 1 28.21 10.50 -23.68
N SER A 2 27.75 9.76 -22.65
CA SER A 2 26.33 9.39 -22.50
C SER A 2 25.46 10.46 -21.83
N ASP A 3 26.00 11.26 -20.91
CA ASP A 3 25.18 12.21 -20.12
C ASP A 3 24.82 13.48 -20.89
N ALA A 4 25.76 14.01 -21.69
CA ALA A 4 25.54 15.24 -22.47
C ALA A 4 24.45 15.08 -23.56
N GLN A 5 24.33 13.90 -24.17
CA GLN A 5 23.26 13.61 -25.14
C GLN A 5 21.90 13.47 -24.45
N HIS A 6 21.86 12.89 -23.25
CA HIS A 6 20.64 12.75 -22.47
C HIS A 6 20.11 14.10 -21.97
N ASP A 7 21.00 15.01 -21.57
CA ASP A 7 20.64 16.36 -21.14
C ASP A 7 20.16 17.23 -22.31
N SER A 8 20.80 17.14 -23.48
CA SER A 8 20.35 17.85 -24.68
C SER A 8 18.94 17.42 -25.13
N ALA A 9 18.60 16.14 -25.00
CA ALA A 9 17.27 15.63 -25.34
C ALA A 9 16.19 16.14 -24.36
N LYS A 10 16.49 16.18 -23.06
CA LYS A 10 15.58 16.72 -22.03
C LYS A 10 15.35 18.23 -22.20
N GLU A 11 16.39 18.98 -22.53
CA GLU A 11 16.30 20.42 -22.80
C GLU A 11 15.38 20.70 -23.99
N SER A 12 15.51 19.93 -25.07
CA SER A 12 14.66 20.03 -26.26
C SER A 12 13.18 19.73 -25.97
N ASP A 13 12.89 18.68 -25.20
CA ASP A 13 11.51 18.33 -24.80
C ASP A 13 10.88 19.43 -23.93
N ARG A 14 11.65 19.98 -22.96
CA ARG A 14 11.18 21.10 -22.13
C ARG A 14 10.85 22.35 -22.95
N ARG A 15 11.68 22.69 -23.93
CA ARG A 15 11.42 23.83 -24.84
C ARG A 15 10.17 23.60 -25.68
N SER A 16 10.01 22.40 -26.24
CA SER A 16 8.82 22.01 -27.00
C SER A 16 7.53 22.12 -26.18
N ARG A 17 7.54 21.62 -24.94
CA ARG A 17 6.38 21.72 -24.03
C ARG A 17 6.02 23.18 -23.69
N ARG A 18 7.02 24.04 -23.46
CA ARG A 18 6.80 25.47 -23.19
C ARG A 18 6.24 26.20 -24.41
N ALA A 19 6.78 25.93 -25.60
CA ALA A 19 6.28 26.50 -26.85
C ALA A 19 4.82 26.09 -27.10
N ARG A 20 4.51 24.80 -26.93
CA ARG A 20 3.14 24.28 -27.06
C ARG A 20 2.18 24.94 -26.08
N ALA A 21 2.59 25.10 -24.81
CA ALA A 21 1.76 25.75 -23.79
C ALA A 21 1.46 27.21 -24.14
N ARG A 22 2.47 27.96 -24.62
CA ARG A 22 2.31 29.35 -25.07
C ARG A 22 1.35 29.45 -26.27
N LEU A 23 1.59 28.66 -27.31
CA LEU A 23 0.74 28.61 -28.51
C LEU A 23 -0.70 28.22 -28.17
N SER A 24 -0.91 27.27 -27.26
CA SER A 24 -2.25 26.89 -26.82
C SER A 24 -2.97 28.03 -26.09
N ALA A 25 -2.25 28.84 -25.32
CA ALA A 25 -2.82 30.00 -24.63
C ALA A 25 -3.16 31.12 -25.62
N ASP A 26 -2.28 31.39 -26.59
CA ASP A 26 -2.51 32.40 -27.63
C ASP A 26 -3.67 31.98 -28.55
N LEU A 27 -3.79 30.70 -28.88
CA LEU A 27 -4.92 30.15 -29.63
C LEU A 27 -6.24 30.31 -28.86
N ALA A 28 -6.27 29.95 -27.58
CA ALA A 28 -7.46 30.15 -26.76
C ALA A 28 -7.87 31.63 -26.69
N ARG A 29 -6.88 32.55 -26.64
CA ARG A 29 -7.14 34.00 -26.71
C ARG A 29 -7.74 34.38 -28.07
N ALA A 30 -7.21 33.86 -29.17
CA ALA A 30 -7.71 34.14 -30.52
C ALA A 30 -9.13 33.60 -30.75
N GLU A 31 -9.40 32.36 -30.33
CA GLU A 31 -10.74 31.78 -30.37
C GLU A 31 -11.75 32.61 -29.56
N ALA A 32 -11.36 33.08 -28.38
CA ALA A 32 -12.22 33.93 -27.56
C ALA A 32 -12.47 35.31 -28.20
N MET A 33 -11.52 35.87 -28.95
CA MET A 33 -11.74 37.11 -29.72
C MET A 33 -12.69 36.88 -30.89
N VAL A 34 -12.61 35.73 -31.58
CA VAL A 34 -13.53 35.36 -32.66
C VAL A 34 -14.95 35.15 -32.13
N GLU A 35 -15.10 34.47 -30.99
CA GLU A 35 -16.39 34.28 -30.32
C GLU A 35 -17.00 35.63 -29.89
N ALA A 36 -16.19 36.50 -29.27
CA ALA A 36 -16.63 37.84 -28.88
C ALA A 36 -17.07 38.69 -30.08
N ALA A 37 -16.31 38.65 -31.18
CA ALA A 37 -16.68 39.36 -32.41
C ALA A 37 -17.99 38.85 -33.00
N ALA A 38 -18.22 37.53 -32.98
CA ALA A 38 -19.47 36.93 -33.45
C ALA A 38 -20.67 37.32 -32.57
N ASP A 39 -20.50 37.34 -31.24
CA ASP A 39 -21.54 37.78 -30.30
C ASP A 39 -21.89 39.27 -30.45
N ASP A 40 -20.90 40.10 -30.80
CA ASP A 40 -21.07 41.54 -31.02
C ASP A 40 -21.51 41.87 -32.46
N GLY A 41 -21.70 40.87 -33.33
CA GLY A 41 -22.11 41.08 -34.73
C GLY A 41 -21.05 41.73 -35.61
N ILE A 42 -19.78 41.70 -35.20
CA ILE A 42 -18.64 42.21 -35.98
C ILE A 42 -18.32 41.18 -37.06
N GLU A 43 -18.47 41.57 -38.33
CA GLU A 43 -18.09 40.72 -39.45
C GLU A 43 -16.56 40.61 -39.55
N LEU A 44 -16.03 39.45 -39.15
CA LEU A 44 -14.63 39.08 -39.37
C LEU A 44 -14.44 38.48 -40.76
N GLU A 45 -13.28 38.68 -41.37
CA GLU A 45 -12.92 38.01 -42.61
C GLU A 45 -12.96 36.48 -42.43
N SER A 46 -13.66 35.80 -43.33
CA SER A 46 -13.87 34.34 -43.25
C SER A 46 -12.56 33.55 -43.32
N GLU A 47 -11.54 34.09 -44.00
CA GLU A 47 -10.19 33.53 -44.06
C GLU A 47 -9.51 33.55 -42.69
N ASP A 48 -9.59 34.65 -41.95
CA ASP A 48 -8.99 34.80 -40.63
C ASP A 48 -9.64 33.84 -39.62
N VAL A 49 -10.97 33.71 -39.64
CA VAL A 49 -11.69 32.73 -38.82
C VAL A 49 -11.30 31.29 -39.17
N ALA A 50 -11.10 30.99 -40.45
CA ALA A 50 -10.67 29.66 -40.89
C ALA A 50 -9.26 29.31 -40.40
N VAL A 51 -8.33 30.28 -40.42
CA VAL A 51 -6.97 30.11 -39.90
C VAL A 51 -6.99 29.79 -38.40
N ILE A 52 -7.77 30.52 -37.60
CA ILE A 52 -7.89 30.26 -36.15
C ILE A 52 -8.50 28.87 -35.88
N ARG A 53 -9.56 28.48 -36.60
CA ARG A 53 -10.16 27.13 -36.43
C ARG A 53 -9.21 26.00 -36.84
N ALA A 54 -8.42 26.20 -37.90
CA ALA A 54 -7.43 25.22 -38.35
C ALA A 54 -6.25 25.09 -37.37
N ALA A 55 -5.93 26.16 -36.63
CA ALA A 55 -4.79 26.22 -35.72
C ALA A 55 -4.87 25.18 -34.58
N SER A 56 -6.07 24.89 -34.08
CA SER A 56 -6.29 23.86 -33.04
C SER A 56 -5.73 22.49 -33.47
N GLY A 57 -6.02 22.06 -34.70
CA GLY A 57 -5.51 20.80 -35.23
C GLY A 57 -3.99 20.79 -35.44
N VAL A 58 -3.37 21.95 -35.72
CA VAL A 58 -1.91 22.06 -35.89
C VAL A 58 -1.20 21.99 -34.53
N VAL A 59 -1.73 22.69 -33.52
CA VAL A 59 -1.20 22.67 -32.14
C VAL A 59 -1.32 21.28 -31.54
N ASP A 60 -2.44 20.58 -31.78
CA ASP A 60 -2.65 19.24 -31.26
C ASP A 60 -1.68 18.20 -31.84
N ARG A 61 -1.40 18.30 -33.14
CA ARG A 61 -0.45 17.41 -33.83
C ARG A 61 1.01 17.75 -33.54
N GLY A 62 1.32 18.91 -32.96
CA GLY A 62 2.71 19.30 -32.71
C GLY A 62 3.49 19.66 -33.97
N ALA A 63 2.80 19.98 -35.08
CA ALA A 63 3.38 20.09 -36.41
C ALA A 63 3.29 21.52 -36.96
N TRP A 64 3.75 22.52 -36.19
CA TRP A 64 3.82 23.91 -36.64
C TRP A 64 5.22 24.25 -37.18
N SER A 65 5.26 25.13 -38.18
CA SER A 65 6.49 25.69 -38.76
C SER A 65 6.57 27.19 -38.44
N ASP A 66 7.76 27.78 -38.52
CA ASP A 66 7.96 29.23 -38.32
C ASP A 66 7.10 30.08 -39.28
N ALA A 67 6.90 29.58 -40.51
CA ALA A 67 6.02 30.20 -41.50
C ALA A 67 4.55 30.19 -41.06
N TRP A 68 4.09 29.07 -40.50
CA TRP A 68 2.75 28.96 -39.94
C TRP A 68 2.57 29.88 -38.72
N GLU A 69 3.56 29.93 -37.82
CA GLU A 69 3.52 30.78 -36.62
C GLU A 69 3.45 32.26 -36.99
N THR A 70 4.22 32.68 -37.99
CA THR A 70 4.17 34.05 -38.53
C THR A 70 2.80 34.37 -39.14
N GLY A 71 2.21 33.45 -39.90
CA GLY A 71 0.87 33.60 -40.46
C GLY A 71 -0.20 33.69 -39.37
N PHE A 72 -0.13 32.83 -38.36
CA PHE A 72 -1.03 32.79 -37.22
C PHE A 72 -1.03 34.11 -36.44
N TYR A 73 0.14 34.64 -36.08
CA TYR A 73 0.24 35.93 -35.40
C TYR A 73 -0.17 37.10 -36.29
N GLY A 74 0.06 37.02 -37.60
CA GLY A 74 -0.46 37.99 -38.57
C GLY A 74 -1.98 38.06 -38.58
N THR A 75 -2.65 36.89 -38.58
CA THR A 75 -4.11 36.78 -38.44
C THR A 75 -4.60 37.31 -37.10
N ILE A 76 -3.95 36.95 -35.98
CA ILE A 76 -4.29 37.50 -34.66
C ILE A 76 -4.23 39.03 -34.68
N GLY A 77 -3.18 39.61 -35.26
CA GLY A 77 -3.03 41.07 -35.34
C GLY A 77 -4.09 41.76 -36.21
N ARG A 78 -4.62 41.08 -37.24
CA ARG A 78 -5.76 41.59 -38.03
C ARG A 78 -7.06 41.52 -37.24
N ILE A 79 -7.35 40.38 -36.62
CA ILE A 79 -8.53 40.20 -35.76
C ILE A 79 -8.49 41.23 -34.61
N GLU A 80 -7.35 41.42 -33.96
CA GLU A 80 -7.19 42.38 -32.86
C GLU A 80 -7.42 43.84 -33.30
N LYS A 81 -7.11 44.18 -34.56
CA LYS A 81 -7.44 45.48 -35.16
C LYS A 81 -8.92 45.61 -35.50
N SER A 82 -9.56 44.55 -36.01
CA SER A 82 -10.98 44.55 -36.36
C SER A 82 -11.88 44.56 -35.12
N VAL A 83 -11.41 43.95 -34.02
CA VAL A 83 -12.08 43.92 -32.71
C VAL A 83 -11.68 45.15 -31.86
N HIS A 84 -10.94 46.12 -32.40
CA HIS A 84 -10.36 47.18 -31.59
C HIS A 84 -11.45 48.12 -31.04
N TYR A 85 -11.49 48.13 -29.70
CA TYR A 85 -12.35 48.88 -28.79
C TYR A 85 -13.74 48.28 -28.47
N PRO A 86 -13.97 47.90 -27.19
CA PRO A 86 -13.05 47.91 -26.06
C PRO A 86 -12.04 46.73 -26.08
N SER A 87 -10.98 46.79 -25.25
CA SER A 87 -9.99 45.71 -25.18
C SER A 87 -10.61 44.37 -24.76
N PHE A 88 -9.99 43.24 -25.15
CA PHE A 88 -10.46 41.90 -24.75
C PHE A 88 -10.60 41.75 -23.21
N GLN A 89 -9.75 42.43 -22.44
CA GLN A 89 -9.84 42.42 -20.98
C GLN A 89 -11.13 43.11 -20.49
N VAL A 90 -11.50 44.25 -21.07
CA VAL A 90 -12.74 44.96 -20.75
C VAL A 90 -13.96 44.09 -21.10
N PHE A 91 -13.93 43.35 -22.21
CA PHE A 91 -14.99 42.39 -22.55
C PHE A 91 -15.15 41.31 -21.47
N LYS A 92 -14.03 40.74 -21.01
CA LYS A 92 -14.02 39.76 -19.92
C LYS A 92 -14.55 40.35 -18.61
N ASP A 93 -14.18 41.59 -18.31
CA ASP A 93 -14.65 42.33 -17.13
C ASP A 93 -16.15 42.63 -17.23
N MET A 94 -16.68 42.97 -18.41
CA MET A 94 -18.11 43.18 -18.64
C MET A 94 -18.91 41.92 -18.39
N LYS A 95 -18.49 40.78 -18.94
CA LYS A 95 -19.11 39.48 -18.66
C LYS A 95 -19.08 39.15 -17.16
N SER A 96 -17.95 39.42 -16.53
CA SER A 96 -17.76 39.27 -15.07
C SER A 96 -18.70 40.18 -14.28
N SER A 97 -18.92 41.41 -14.75
CA SER A 97 -19.85 42.37 -14.12
C SER A 97 -21.30 41.94 -14.23
N ASP A 98 -21.70 41.29 -15.33
CA ASP A 98 -23.05 40.74 -15.52
C ASP A 98 -23.32 39.59 -14.54
N GLU A 99 -22.34 38.74 -14.30
CA GLU A 99 -22.42 37.66 -13.32
C GLU A 99 -22.51 38.19 -11.88
N LEU A 100 -21.80 39.28 -11.57
CA LEU A 100 -21.92 39.99 -10.28
C LEU A 100 -23.28 40.67 -10.11
N LEU A 101 -23.76 41.33 -11.16
CA LEU A 101 -25.06 42.01 -11.16
C LEU A 101 -26.20 41.02 -10.98
N SER A 102 -26.17 39.90 -11.71
CA SER A 102 -27.12 38.81 -11.57
C SER A 102 -27.10 38.26 -10.14
N HIS A 103 -25.92 37.99 -9.57
CA HIS A 103 -25.80 37.52 -8.19
C HIS A 103 -26.36 38.54 -7.17
N ALA A 104 -25.98 39.81 -7.28
CA ALA A 104 -26.47 40.88 -6.42
C ALA A 104 -28.01 40.96 -6.45
N SER A 105 -28.61 40.86 -7.64
CA SER A 105 -30.07 40.85 -7.81
C SER A 105 -30.73 39.62 -7.14
N LEU A 106 -30.16 38.42 -7.30
CA LEU A 106 -30.69 37.18 -6.74
C LEU A 106 -30.58 37.14 -5.20
N THR A 107 -29.55 37.77 -4.65
CA THR A 107 -29.35 37.89 -3.20
C THR A 107 -30.11 39.05 -2.55
N GLY A 108 -30.78 39.90 -3.34
CA GLY A 108 -31.51 41.06 -2.84
C GLY A 108 -30.61 42.19 -2.34
N LEU A 109 -29.36 42.27 -2.81
CA LEU A 109 -28.46 43.37 -2.49
C LEU A 109 -28.95 44.67 -3.17
N PRO A 110 -29.17 45.76 -2.43
CA PRO A 110 -29.59 47.02 -3.03
C PRO A 110 -28.45 47.61 -3.85
N LEU A 111 -28.67 47.78 -5.15
CA LEU A 111 -27.73 48.39 -6.06
C LEU A 111 -28.18 49.80 -6.40
N ALA A 112 -27.24 50.73 -6.44
CA ALA A 112 -27.55 52.11 -6.80
C ALA A 112 -27.87 52.20 -8.29
N SER A 113 -28.95 52.89 -8.65
CA SER A 113 -29.42 53.01 -10.03
C SER A 113 -28.34 53.58 -10.97
N HIS A 114 -27.52 54.52 -10.49
CA HIS A 114 -26.43 55.11 -11.27
C HIS A 114 -25.33 54.10 -11.64
N ASP A 115 -25.06 53.10 -10.78
CA ASP A 115 -24.06 52.06 -11.07
C ASP A 115 -24.56 51.10 -12.15
N ILE A 116 -25.86 50.76 -12.10
CA ILE A 116 -26.52 49.94 -13.12
C ILE A 116 -26.57 50.69 -14.46
N GLU A 117 -26.85 51.99 -14.41
CA GLU A 117 -26.88 52.85 -15.60
C GLU A 117 -25.50 52.93 -16.25
N ALA A 118 -24.42 53.12 -15.48
CA ALA A 118 -23.05 53.12 -16.00
C ALA A 118 -22.67 51.79 -16.68
N LEU A 119 -23.02 50.65 -16.09
CA LEU A 119 -22.82 49.32 -16.72
C LEU A 119 -23.63 49.17 -18.02
N THR A 120 -24.86 49.69 -18.03
CA THR A 120 -25.75 49.61 -19.20
C THR A 120 -25.27 50.52 -20.33
N GLN A 121 -24.86 51.74 -20.02
CA GLN A 121 -24.26 52.68 -20.97
C GLN A 121 -22.97 52.11 -21.58
N ALA A 122 -22.12 51.48 -20.77
CA ALA A 122 -20.96 50.75 -21.26
C ALA A 122 -21.35 49.65 -22.26
N ARG A 123 -22.41 48.87 -21.98
CA ARG A 123 -22.90 47.85 -22.90
C ARG A 123 -23.43 48.42 -24.21
N VAL A 124 -24.21 49.49 -24.15
CA VAL A 124 -24.73 50.18 -25.35
C VAL A 124 -23.58 50.74 -26.18
N ALA A 125 -22.64 51.45 -25.55
CA ALA A 125 -21.49 52.03 -26.23
C ALA A 125 -20.57 50.97 -26.87
N ARG A 126 -20.53 49.75 -26.31
CA ARG A 126 -19.85 48.62 -26.97
C ARG A 126 -20.56 48.22 -28.27
N ILE A 127 -21.87 48.00 -28.22
CA ILE A 127 -22.68 47.56 -29.37
C ILE A 127 -22.66 48.62 -30.48
N GLU A 128 -22.73 49.90 -30.11
CA GLU A 128 -22.72 51.02 -31.05
C GLU A 128 -21.29 51.42 -31.51
N HIS A 129 -20.25 50.73 -31.03
CA HIS A 129 -18.84 51.08 -31.27
C HIS A 129 -18.47 52.52 -30.87
N ASN A 130 -19.19 53.09 -29.90
CA ASN A 130 -19.01 54.44 -29.36
C ASN A 130 -18.24 54.45 -28.02
N TRP A 131 -17.43 53.41 -27.76
CA TRP A 131 -16.67 53.31 -26.52
C TRP A 131 -15.61 54.41 -26.41
N ASN A 132 -15.58 55.10 -25.27
CA ASN A 132 -14.62 56.18 -25.02
C ASN A 132 -14.06 56.10 -23.59
N ALA A 133 -13.00 56.87 -23.32
CA ALA A 133 -12.29 56.85 -22.04
C ALA A 133 -13.19 57.25 -20.84
N GLN A 134 -14.18 58.12 -21.06
CA GLN A 134 -15.10 58.54 -20.00
C GLN A 134 -15.99 57.37 -19.59
N ILE A 135 -16.62 56.69 -20.56
CA ILE A 135 -17.47 55.52 -20.33
C ILE A 135 -16.68 54.41 -19.63
N GLU A 136 -15.44 54.16 -20.06
CA GLU A 136 -14.57 53.17 -19.42
C GLU A 136 -14.28 53.50 -17.96
N SER A 137 -13.97 54.77 -17.67
CA SER A 137 -13.70 55.21 -16.30
C SER A 137 -14.93 55.09 -15.39
N GLU A 138 -16.12 55.44 -15.90
CA GLU A 138 -17.38 55.35 -15.18
C GLU A 138 -17.80 53.89 -14.96
N TYR A 139 -17.61 53.05 -15.98
CA TYR A 139 -17.80 51.60 -15.91
C TYR A 139 -16.96 50.98 -14.80
N TYR A 140 -15.64 51.22 -14.78
CA TYR A 140 -14.77 50.65 -13.75
C TYR A 140 -15.04 51.21 -12.35
N ALA A 141 -15.46 52.48 -12.24
CA ALA A 141 -15.89 53.06 -10.98
C ALA A 141 -17.15 52.37 -10.42
N ALA A 142 -18.16 52.13 -11.28
CA ALA A 142 -19.37 51.39 -10.92
C ALA A 142 -19.06 49.93 -10.57
N LEU A 143 -18.25 49.24 -11.39
CA LEU A 143 -17.83 47.87 -11.15
C LEU A 143 -17.12 47.72 -9.79
N ASN A 144 -16.23 48.66 -9.44
CA ASN A 144 -15.54 48.65 -8.15
C ASN A 144 -16.53 48.82 -6.97
N ARG A 145 -17.54 49.68 -7.10
CA ARG A 145 -18.58 49.86 -6.07
C ARG A 145 -19.45 48.62 -5.92
N ILE A 146 -19.92 48.04 -7.03
CA ILE A 146 -20.70 46.80 -7.03
C ILE A 146 -19.86 45.65 -6.44
N SER A 147 -18.61 45.49 -6.89
CA SER A 147 -17.71 44.46 -6.37
C SER A 147 -17.48 44.60 -4.86
N LYS A 148 -17.35 45.81 -4.34
CA LYS A 148 -17.28 46.05 -2.88
C LYS A 148 -18.56 45.65 -2.16
N GLY A 149 -19.73 45.92 -2.74
CA GLY A 149 -21.03 45.55 -2.17
C GLY A 149 -21.31 44.04 -2.16
N VAL A 150 -20.72 43.29 -3.09
CA VAL A 150 -20.96 41.86 -3.28
C VAL A 150 -19.92 40.98 -2.54
N ARG A 151 -18.95 41.57 -1.82
CA ARG A 151 -17.97 40.81 -1.02
C ARG A 151 -18.68 39.91 0.00
N PRO A 152 -18.28 38.62 0.13
CA PRO A 152 -17.02 38.02 -0.33
C PRO A 152 -17.04 37.42 -1.76
N VAL A 153 -18.13 37.55 -2.51
CA VAL A 153 -18.29 36.92 -3.83
C VAL A 153 -17.58 37.76 -4.91
N ALA A 154 -16.76 37.09 -5.73
CA ALA A 154 -16.12 37.68 -6.89
C ALA A 154 -16.79 37.15 -8.17
N ALA A 155 -16.63 37.85 -9.30
CA ALA A 155 -17.21 37.38 -10.56
C ALA A 155 -16.74 35.96 -10.92
N ALA A 156 -15.45 35.68 -10.71
CA ALA A 156 -14.85 34.37 -10.91
C ALA A 156 -15.44 33.26 -10.02
N THR A 157 -16.20 33.62 -8.98
CA THR A 157 -16.84 32.67 -8.04
C THR A 157 -18.35 32.56 -8.23
N SER A 158 -19.02 33.55 -8.86
CA SER A 158 -20.47 33.49 -9.16
C SER A 158 -20.79 32.94 -10.56
N GLY A 159 -19.81 32.90 -11.46
CA GLY A 159 -20.02 32.49 -12.85
C GLY A 159 -20.34 31.01 -13.08
N LYS A 160 -20.93 30.70 -14.24
CA LYS A 160 -21.26 29.31 -14.66
C LYS A 160 -20.04 28.39 -14.66
N GLU A 161 -18.86 28.95 -14.92
CA GLU A 161 -17.59 28.24 -14.90
C GLU A 161 -17.19 27.77 -13.50
N ALA A 162 -17.44 28.57 -12.47
CA ALA A 162 -17.19 28.20 -11.07
C ALA A 162 -18.04 26.97 -10.69
N TYR A 163 -19.32 26.96 -11.05
CA TYR A 163 -20.21 25.81 -10.81
C TYR A 163 -19.79 24.54 -11.57
N ARG A 164 -19.39 24.66 -12.84
CA ARG A 164 -18.87 23.51 -13.61
C ARG A 164 -17.57 22.99 -13.00
N GLY A 165 -16.67 23.90 -12.60
CA GLY A 165 -15.42 23.59 -11.92
C GLY A 165 -15.65 22.86 -10.60
N ALA A 166 -16.55 23.37 -9.76
CA ALA A 166 -16.94 22.76 -8.49
C ALA A 166 -17.53 21.36 -8.69
N ARG A 167 -18.47 21.18 -9.63
CA ARG A 167 -19.04 19.86 -9.95
C ARG A 167 -17.98 18.86 -10.42
N ARG A 168 -17.04 19.29 -11.26
CA ARG A 168 -15.94 18.44 -11.72
C ARG A 168 -15.03 18.06 -10.55
N ALA A 169 -14.69 19.02 -9.68
CA ALA A 169 -13.89 18.77 -8.49
C ALA A 169 -14.58 17.79 -7.54
N ILE A 170 -15.87 18.00 -7.24
CA ILE A 170 -16.68 17.10 -6.41
C ILE A 170 -16.65 15.68 -6.98
N ARG A 171 -16.90 15.50 -8.29
CA ARG A 171 -16.86 14.15 -8.91
C ARG A 171 -15.51 13.48 -8.75
N ILE A 172 -14.43 14.21 -9.01
CA ILE A 172 -13.06 13.67 -8.91
C ILE A 172 -12.79 13.26 -7.46
N TYR A 173 -13.03 14.14 -6.49
CA TYR A 173 -12.74 13.85 -5.08
C TYR A 173 -13.63 12.78 -4.48
N THR A 174 -14.91 12.71 -4.88
CA THR A 174 -15.82 11.63 -4.48
C THR A 174 -15.36 10.31 -5.07
N LEU A 175 -14.96 10.26 -6.34
CA LEU A 175 -14.45 9.03 -6.95
C LEU A 175 -13.16 8.57 -6.27
N THR A 176 -12.22 9.47 -5.99
CA THR A 176 -11.00 9.14 -5.25
C THR A 176 -11.29 8.68 -3.83
N ALA A 177 -12.26 9.29 -3.14
CA ALA A 177 -12.65 8.89 -1.80
C ALA A 177 -13.29 7.49 -1.79
N ILE A 178 -14.15 7.18 -2.77
CA ILE A 178 -14.74 5.85 -2.94
C ILE A 178 -13.65 4.81 -3.24
N SER A 179 -12.76 5.08 -4.20
CA SER A 179 -11.68 4.14 -4.54
C SER A 179 -10.77 3.88 -3.34
N LEU A 180 -10.46 4.93 -2.57
CA LEU A 180 -9.60 4.82 -1.41
C LEU A 180 -10.30 4.09 -0.25
N THR A 181 -11.61 4.29 -0.07
CA THR A 181 -12.41 3.54 0.92
C THR A 181 -12.45 2.05 0.58
N ILE A 182 -12.69 1.69 -0.68
CA ILE A 182 -12.68 0.29 -1.14
C ILE A 182 -11.30 -0.32 -0.90
N LEU A 183 -10.24 0.42 -1.21
CA LEU A 183 -8.86 -0.05 -1.02
C LEU A 183 -8.54 -0.25 0.47
N VAL A 184 -8.92 0.69 1.34
CA VAL A 184 -8.72 0.59 2.80
C VAL A 184 -9.49 -0.59 3.40
N VAL A 185 -10.76 -0.76 3.04
CA VAL A 185 -11.57 -1.90 3.51
C VAL A 185 -11.01 -3.22 3.00
N GLY A 186 -10.65 -3.30 1.71
CA GLY A 186 -10.05 -4.49 1.11
C GLY A 186 -8.73 -4.87 1.78
N LEU A 187 -7.84 -3.90 2.00
CA LEU A 187 -6.58 -4.10 2.70
C LEU A 187 -6.80 -4.52 4.15
N SER A 188 -7.76 -3.91 4.85
CA SER A 188 -8.07 -4.25 6.25
C SER A 188 -8.62 -5.68 6.39
N CYS A 189 -9.50 -6.10 5.48
CA CYS A 189 -10.01 -7.47 5.42
C CYS A 189 -8.89 -8.47 5.15
N LEU A 190 -8.01 -8.15 4.19
CA LEU A 190 -6.86 -8.98 3.86
C LEU A 190 -5.92 -9.14 5.06
N LEU A 191 -5.55 -8.04 5.72
CA LEU A 191 -4.67 -8.07 6.90
C LEU A 191 -5.30 -8.85 8.06
N PHE A 192 -6.62 -8.75 8.23
CA PHE A 192 -7.34 -9.54 9.24
C PHE A 192 -7.25 -11.05 8.93
N THR A 193 -7.53 -11.46 7.69
CA THR A 193 -7.39 -12.88 7.29
C THR A 193 -5.97 -13.38 7.48
N VAL A 194 -4.98 -12.57 7.13
CA VAL A 194 -3.56 -12.92 7.26
C VAL A 194 -3.15 -13.07 8.73
N ASN A 195 -3.60 -12.18 9.62
CA ASN A 195 -3.37 -12.30 11.06
C ASN A 195 -4.03 -13.55 11.65
N GLN A 196 -5.26 -13.84 11.24
CA GLN A 196 -5.96 -15.04 11.70
C GLN A 196 -5.22 -16.33 11.28
N ILE A 197 -4.75 -16.40 10.02
CA ILE A 197 -3.96 -17.54 9.54
C ILE A 197 -2.63 -17.65 10.34
N SER A 198 -1.97 -16.53 10.61
CA SER A 198 -0.74 -16.50 11.41
C SER A 198 -0.94 -17.06 12.83
N ASP A 199 -2.06 -16.71 13.48
CA ASP A 199 -2.40 -17.22 14.81
C ASP A 199 -2.79 -18.70 14.80
N ASP A 200 -3.55 -19.13 13.78
CA ASP A 200 -3.92 -20.54 13.60
C ASP A 200 -2.67 -21.41 13.36
N VAL A 201 -1.75 -20.97 12.51
CA VAL A 201 -0.47 -21.65 12.27
C VAL A 201 0.33 -21.77 13.57
N GLN A 202 0.45 -20.68 14.34
CA GLN A 202 1.15 -20.72 15.63
C GLN A 202 0.53 -21.72 16.60
N ARG A 203 -0.81 -21.73 16.68
CA ARG A 203 -1.54 -22.67 17.53
C ARG A 203 -1.28 -24.12 17.13
N ILE A 204 -1.38 -24.45 15.84
CA ILE A 204 -1.12 -25.81 15.34
C ILE A 204 0.33 -26.22 15.60
N VAL A 205 1.30 -25.32 15.40
CA VAL A 205 2.70 -25.58 15.72
C VAL A 205 2.88 -25.92 17.20
N THR A 206 2.27 -25.16 18.12
CA THR A 206 2.39 -25.43 19.57
C THR A 206 1.78 -26.78 19.98
N ILE A 207 0.65 -27.16 19.37
CA ILE A 207 0.00 -28.47 19.62
C ILE A 207 0.91 -29.59 19.09
N ASN A 208 1.42 -29.45 17.87
CA ASN A 208 2.26 -30.48 17.26
C ASN A 208 3.62 -30.59 17.92
N ASP A 209 4.19 -29.51 18.46
CA ASP A 209 5.44 -29.54 19.22
C ASP A 209 5.28 -30.43 20.46
N ALA A 210 4.16 -30.29 21.19
CA ALA A 210 3.84 -31.13 22.33
C ALA A 210 3.63 -32.59 21.91
N SER A 211 2.87 -32.84 20.84
CA SER A 211 2.63 -34.19 20.31
C SER A 211 3.90 -34.86 19.80
N ALA A 212 4.80 -34.12 19.15
CA ALA A 212 6.09 -34.62 18.66
C ALA A 212 6.98 -35.09 19.81
N MET A 213 7.06 -34.33 20.91
CA MET A 213 7.83 -34.72 22.09
C MET A 213 7.24 -35.96 22.77
N ALA A 214 5.90 -36.02 22.91
CA ALA A 214 5.24 -37.18 23.49
C ALA A 214 5.46 -38.44 22.64
N LEU A 215 5.29 -38.33 21.32
CA LEU A 215 5.52 -39.41 20.37
C LEU A 215 6.98 -39.86 20.39
N HIS A 216 7.94 -38.94 20.39
CA HIS A 216 9.36 -39.25 20.46
C HIS A 216 9.72 -40.08 21.70
N ASN A 217 9.25 -39.67 22.88
CA ASN A 217 9.50 -40.39 24.13
C ASN A 217 8.88 -41.80 24.10
N GLN A 218 7.67 -41.94 23.57
CA GLN A 218 7.02 -43.24 23.47
C GLN A 218 7.72 -44.15 22.47
N LEU A 219 8.14 -43.63 21.31
CA LEU A 219 8.89 -44.39 20.30
C LEU A 219 10.23 -44.89 20.85
N LEU A 220 10.96 -44.06 21.59
CA LEU A 220 12.20 -44.48 22.25
C LEU A 220 11.95 -45.61 23.27
N SER A 221 10.90 -45.47 24.09
CA SER A 221 10.55 -46.51 25.06
C SER A 221 10.11 -47.82 24.40
N TYR A 222 9.43 -47.73 23.25
CA TYR A 222 8.98 -48.89 22.50
C TYR A 222 10.17 -49.58 21.79
N GLN A 223 11.09 -48.78 21.24
CA GLN A 223 12.33 -49.27 20.65
C GLN A 223 13.19 -50.03 21.67
N SER A 224 13.35 -49.51 22.90
CA SER A 224 14.09 -50.21 23.95
C SER A 224 13.46 -51.57 24.28
N ASN A 225 12.12 -51.64 24.32
CA ASN A 225 11.41 -52.90 24.58
C ASN A 225 11.62 -53.93 23.46
N ILE A 226 11.61 -53.49 22.19
CA ILE A 226 11.92 -54.37 21.05
C ILE A 226 13.35 -54.92 21.16
N ILE A 227 14.32 -54.06 21.50
CA ILE A 227 15.73 -54.46 21.64
C ILE A 227 15.88 -55.47 22.79
N GLU A 228 15.25 -55.22 23.95
CA GLU A 228 15.29 -56.11 25.11
C GLU A 228 14.69 -57.49 24.77
N MET A 229 13.55 -57.52 24.08
CA MET A 229 12.91 -58.76 23.64
C MET A 229 13.79 -59.55 22.65
N ARG A 230 14.40 -58.87 21.66
CA ARG A 230 15.32 -59.52 20.72
C ARG A 230 16.56 -60.07 21.43
N GLN A 231 17.14 -59.34 22.37
CA GLN A 231 18.25 -59.84 23.17
C GLN A 231 17.85 -61.04 24.04
N GLY A 232 16.62 -61.05 24.55
CA GLY A 232 16.03 -62.20 25.24
C GLY A 232 15.93 -63.42 24.33
N GLU A 233 15.39 -63.25 23.12
CA GLU A 233 15.30 -64.29 22.09
C GLU A 233 16.69 -64.86 21.75
N GLU A 234 17.68 -64.01 21.46
CA GLU A 234 19.03 -64.45 21.15
C GLU A 234 19.65 -65.26 22.29
N ARG A 235 19.37 -64.90 23.55
CA ARG A 235 19.84 -65.65 24.72
C ARG A 235 19.20 -67.03 24.80
N GLU A 236 17.90 -67.14 24.55
CA GLU A 236 17.19 -68.44 24.54
C GLU A 236 17.67 -69.33 23.39
N ILE A 237 17.83 -68.79 22.18
CA ILE A 237 18.39 -69.52 21.03
C ILE A 237 19.82 -69.99 21.34
N ARG A 238 20.66 -69.14 21.94
CA ARG A 238 22.02 -69.54 22.34
C ARG A 238 22.03 -70.63 23.41
N LYS A 239 21.09 -70.62 24.36
CA LYS A 239 20.95 -71.71 25.36
C LYS A 239 20.56 -73.03 24.68
N VAL A 240 19.59 -72.98 23.77
CA VAL A 240 19.13 -74.13 22.99
C VAL A 240 20.27 -74.70 22.14
N ALA A 241 20.97 -73.84 21.37
CA ALA A 241 22.11 -74.24 20.56
C ALA A 241 23.28 -74.77 21.42
N GLY A 242 23.57 -74.15 22.56
CA GLY A 242 24.60 -74.59 23.50
C GLY A 242 24.29 -75.95 24.13
N SER A 243 23.03 -76.21 24.47
CA SER A 243 22.61 -77.53 24.98
C SER A 243 22.69 -78.63 23.93
N ALA A 244 22.43 -78.32 22.66
CA ALA A 244 22.51 -79.28 21.57
C ALA A 244 23.94 -79.74 21.25
N ILE A 245 24.94 -78.86 21.43
CA ILE A 245 26.36 -79.21 21.25
C ILE A 245 26.83 -80.24 22.29
N GLN A 246 26.17 -80.32 23.45
CA GLN A 246 26.52 -81.24 24.53
C GLN A 246 25.98 -82.66 24.34
N THR A 247 25.01 -82.87 23.45
CA THR A 247 24.38 -84.16 23.14
C THR A 247 24.72 -84.58 21.71
N HIS A 248 25.71 -85.45 21.55
CA HIS A 248 26.37 -85.69 20.25
C HIS A 248 25.57 -86.51 19.20
N ASP A 249 24.26 -86.75 19.35
CA ASP A 249 23.58 -87.79 18.53
C ASP A 249 22.15 -87.49 18.04
N ARG A 250 21.77 -86.23 17.77
CA ARG A 250 20.45 -85.95 17.12
C ARG A 250 20.35 -84.61 16.39
N SER A 251 20.74 -84.59 15.11
CA SER A 251 20.71 -83.37 14.29
C SER A 251 19.29 -82.90 13.92
N GLN A 252 18.32 -83.81 13.77
CA GLN A 252 16.94 -83.47 13.39
C GLN A 252 16.14 -82.80 14.53
N ASP A 253 16.21 -83.34 15.74
CA ASP A 253 15.50 -82.79 16.91
C ASP A 253 15.97 -81.36 17.25
N THR A 254 17.22 -81.03 16.94
CA THR A 254 17.80 -79.71 17.21
C THR A 254 17.24 -78.64 16.26
N GLU A 255 17.06 -78.98 14.98
CA GLU A 255 16.53 -78.07 13.97
C GLU A 255 15.06 -77.75 14.24
N GLU A 256 14.27 -78.75 14.65
CA GLU A 256 12.88 -78.58 15.05
C GLU A 256 12.74 -77.67 16.29
N MET A 257 13.66 -77.80 17.27
CA MET A 257 13.65 -76.97 18.48
C MET A 257 14.03 -75.51 18.19
N VAL A 258 14.93 -75.26 17.23
CA VAL A 258 15.31 -73.91 16.78
C VAL A 258 14.17 -73.26 15.99
N ILE A 259 13.49 -74.02 15.12
CA ILE A 259 12.30 -73.55 14.39
C ILE A 259 11.19 -73.18 15.37
N ALA A 260 10.91 -74.02 16.36
CA ALA A 260 9.91 -73.74 17.39
C ALA A 260 10.26 -72.49 18.25
N ALA A 261 11.55 -72.28 18.53
CA ALA A 261 12.01 -71.08 19.24
C ALA A 261 11.79 -69.80 18.41
N HIS A 262 12.09 -69.84 17.11
CA HIS A 262 11.81 -68.72 16.20
C HIS A 262 10.31 -68.47 16.03
N GLU A 263 9.49 -69.53 15.92
CA GLU A 263 8.04 -69.39 15.80
C GLU A 263 7.44 -68.74 17.06
N LYS A 264 7.88 -69.17 18.24
CA LYS A 264 7.49 -68.56 19.52
C LYS A 264 7.90 -67.10 19.59
N ALA A 265 9.14 -66.76 19.22
CA ALA A 265 9.61 -65.38 19.23
C ALA A 265 8.85 -64.48 18.24
N SER A 266 8.52 -65.00 17.06
CA SER A 266 7.68 -64.29 16.10
C SER A 266 6.26 -64.03 16.65
N GLY A 267 5.73 -64.96 17.45
CA GLY A 267 4.47 -64.83 18.18
C GLY A 267 4.51 -63.74 19.26
N ASP A 268 5.60 -63.70 20.04
CA ASP A 268 5.80 -62.70 21.09
C ASP A 268 5.96 -61.28 20.48
N LEU A 269 6.65 -61.15 19.35
CA LEU A 269 6.75 -59.89 18.60
C LEU A 269 5.38 -59.40 18.09
N ARG A 270 4.53 -60.32 17.61
CA ARG A 270 3.14 -60.03 17.19
C ARG A 270 2.25 -59.63 18.35
N GLN A 271 2.45 -60.19 19.54
CA GLN A 271 1.74 -59.74 20.74
C GLN A 271 2.17 -58.32 21.12
N LEU A 272 3.45 -58.00 20.97
CA LEU A 272 4.00 -56.68 21.26
C LEU A 272 3.48 -55.60 20.31
N SER A 273 3.32 -55.90 19.02
CA SER A 273 2.71 -54.99 18.05
C SER A 273 1.22 -54.71 18.31
N ASN A 274 0.54 -55.63 18.99
CA ASN A 274 -0.86 -55.50 19.38
C ASN A 274 -1.03 -55.06 20.85
N ALA A 275 0.06 -54.78 21.57
CA ALA A 275 0.00 -54.35 22.95
C ALA A 275 -0.57 -52.93 23.08
N GLN A 276 -1.16 -52.62 24.23
CA GLN A 276 -1.77 -51.33 24.52
C GLN A 276 -0.84 -50.11 24.22
N PRO A 277 0.48 -50.16 24.50
CA PRO A 277 1.39 -49.07 24.13
C PRO A 277 1.53 -48.85 22.62
N ALA A 278 1.56 -49.93 21.82
CA ALA A 278 1.65 -49.84 20.37
C ALA A 278 0.38 -49.21 19.76
N ILE A 279 -0.79 -49.52 20.32
CA ILE A 279 -2.07 -48.91 19.93
C ILE A 279 -2.08 -47.40 20.27
N GLN A 280 -1.54 -47.01 21.43
CA GLN A 280 -1.43 -45.59 21.81
C GLN A 280 -0.48 -44.83 20.88
N ILE A 281 0.70 -45.38 20.60
CA ILE A 281 1.67 -44.81 19.64
C ILE A 281 1.01 -44.63 18.28
N LYS A 282 0.23 -45.63 17.82
CA LYS A 282 -0.49 -45.57 16.55
C LYS A 282 -1.52 -44.44 16.52
N HIS A 283 -2.32 -44.29 17.58
CA HIS A 283 -3.30 -43.20 17.67
C HIS A 283 -2.62 -41.82 17.64
N LEU A 284 -1.55 -41.67 18.42
CA LEU A 284 -0.76 -40.43 18.48
C LEU A 284 -0.09 -40.13 17.13
N LEU A 285 0.45 -41.14 16.45
CA LEU A 285 1.04 -40.99 15.12
C LEU A 285 -0.02 -40.54 14.10
N GLN A 286 -1.24 -41.10 14.16
CA GLN A 286 -2.35 -40.73 13.28
C GLN A 286 -2.83 -39.31 13.49
N GLU A 287 -3.00 -38.90 14.75
CA GLU A 287 -3.35 -37.53 15.11
C GLU A 287 -2.23 -36.57 14.66
N PHE A 288 -0.98 -36.91 14.93
CA PHE A 288 0.19 -36.13 14.54
C PHE A 288 0.31 -35.96 13.02
N ALA A 289 0.15 -37.04 12.25
CA ALA A 289 0.17 -37.00 10.80
C ALA A 289 -0.98 -36.15 10.21
N THR A 290 -2.17 -36.25 10.80
CA THR A 290 -3.34 -35.44 10.39
C THR A 290 -3.07 -33.95 10.61
N ASN A 291 -2.55 -33.59 11.79
CA ASN A 291 -2.22 -32.20 12.09
C ASN A 291 -1.07 -31.68 11.22
N ASN A 292 -0.07 -32.50 10.93
CA ASN A 292 1.04 -32.11 10.04
C ASN A 292 0.58 -31.87 8.61
N ARG A 293 -0.37 -32.67 8.11
CA ARG A 293 -1.00 -32.46 6.81
C ARG A 293 -1.79 -31.14 6.78
N GLN A 294 -2.54 -30.84 7.83
CA GLN A 294 -3.27 -29.57 7.93
C GLN A 294 -2.28 -28.39 7.95
N LEU A 295 -1.25 -28.45 8.79
CA LEU A 295 -0.21 -27.43 8.86
C LEU A 295 0.46 -27.19 7.49
N TYR A 296 0.84 -28.26 6.79
CA TYR A 296 1.43 -28.15 5.45
C TYR A 296 0.49 -27.47 4.44
N ASN A 297 -0.81 -27.79 4.48
CA ASN A 297 -1.81 -27.13 3.62
C ASN A 297 -1.97 -25.64 3.96
N ASP A 298 -1.94 -25.27 5.24
CA ASP A 298 -2.07 -23.87 5.67
C ASP A 298 -0.83 -23.04 5.27
N VAL A 299 0.37 -23.61 5.39
CA VAL A 299 1.61 -22.95 4.98
C VAL A 299 1.67 -22.78 3.46
N THR A 300 1.26 -23.80 2.69
CA THR A 300 1.21 -23.69 1.22
C THR A 300 0.13 -22.71 0.75
N ARG A 301 -1.01 -22.61 1.44
CA ARG A 301 -2.03 -21.58 1.18
C ARG A 301 -1.50 -20.17 1.43
N THR A 302 -0.72 -19.99 2.49
CA THR A 302 -0.10 -18.70 2.83
C THR A 302 0.83 -18.20 1.71
N ARG A 303 1.54 -19.11 1.04
CA ARG A 303 2.36 -18.79 -0.13
C ARG A 303 1.54 -18.22 -1.28
N GLY A 304 0.39 -18.84 -1.60
CA GLY A 304 -0.49 -18.34 -2.66
C GLY A 304 -1.03 -16.92 -2.39
N ILE A 305 -1.20 -16.55 -1.11
CA ILE A 305 -1.56 -15.18 -0.72
C ILE A 305 -0.40 -14.22 -0.96
N GLY A 306 0.84 -14.62 -0.64
CA GLY A 306 2.04 -13.84 -0.94
C GLY A 306 2.19 -13.55 -2.43
N ASP A 307 2.00 -14.56 -3.27
CA ASP A 307 2.05 -14.43 -4.73
C ASP A 307 0.96 -13.48 -5.26
N ALA A 308 -0.27 -13.57 -4.73
CA ALA A 308 -1.36 -12.65 -5.09
C ALA A 308 -1.08 -11.20 -4.68
N LEU A 309 -0.26 -10.98 -3.66
CA LEU A 309 0.20 -9.67 -3.20
C LEU A 309 1.47 -9.18 -3.90
N PHE A 310 1.96 -9.89 -4.93
CA PHE A 310 3.22 -9.60 -5.62
C PHE A 310 4.44 -9.58 -4.69
N LEU A 311 4.38 -10.37 -3.62
CA LEU A 311 5.47 -10.51 -2.66
C LEU A 311 5.99 -11.95 -2.78
N PRO A 312 7.04 -12.17 -3.58
CA PRO A 312 7.63 -13.50 -3.69
C PRO A 312 8.22 -13.87 -2.34
N VAL A 313 7.46 -14.65 -1.55
CA VAL A 313 7.96 -15.25 -0.32
C VAL A 313 8.79 -16.45 -0.74
N THR A 314 10.03 -16.20 -1.15
CA THR A 314 11.01 -17.25 -1.39
C THR A 314 11.43 -17.82 -0.05
N ASN A 315 10.75 -18.90 0.34
CA ASN A 315 11.14 -19.65 1.51
C ASN A 315 12.19 -20.70 1.10
N PRO A 316 13.41 -20.66 1.67
CA PRO A 316 14.49 -21.58 1.33
C PRO A 316 14.12 -23.06 1.57
N TYR A 317 13.14 -23.33 2.43
CA TYR A 317 12.61 -24.67 2.69
C TYR A 317 11.55 -25.13 1.68
N THR A 318 10.94 -24.22 0.91
CA THR A 318 9.94 -24.55 -0.13
C THR A 318 10.46 -24.61 -1.55
N GLU A 319 11.60 -23.97 -1.79
CA GLU A 319 12.32 -24.04 -3.06
C GLU A 319 13.69 -24.70 -2.85
N PRO A 320 13.75 -25.93 -2.29
CA PRO A 320 14.95 -26.71 -2.45
C PRO A 320 15.23 -26.83 -3.95
N HIS A 321 16.50 -26.77 -4.34
CA HIS A 321 16.89 -27.04 -5.73
C HIS A 321 16.47 -28.46 -6.09
N CYS A 322 15.24 -28.60 -6.59
CA CYS A 322 14.71 -29.87 -7.03
C CYS A 322 15.43 -30.18 -8.35
N PRO A 323 16.18 -31.29 -8.43
CA PRO A 323 16.79 -31.67 -9.69
C PRO A 323 15.69 -31.88 -10.74
N PRO A 324 15.94 -31.57 -12.03
CA PRO A 324 14.94 -31.63 -13.08
C PRO A 324 14.28 -33.02 -13.13
N ALA A 325 12.97 -33.08 -13.37
CA ALA A 325 12.15 -34.30 -13.28
C ALA A 325 12.69 -35.50 -14.10
N SER A 326 13.56 -35.27 -15.09
CA SER A 326 14.24 -36.31 -15.87
C SER A 326 15.22 -37.18 -15.07
N THR A 327 15.73 -36.72 -13.92
CA THR A 327 16.62 -37.54 -13.06
C THR A 327 15.88 -38.46 -12.08
N TRP A 328 14.55 -38.38 -12.03
CA TRP A 328 13.72 -39.07 -11.02
C TRP A 328 13.33 -40.50 -11.41
N GLY A 329 13.84 -41.00 -12.55
CA GLY A 329 13.38 -42.21 -13.21
C GLY A 329 14.09 -43.53 -12.88
N SER A 330 15.08 -43.58 -11.98
CA SER A 330 15.92 -44.80 -11.85
C SER A 330 16.34 -45.24 -10.44
N SER A 331 15.86 -44.65 -9.36
CA SER A 331 16.08 -45.20 -8.02
C SER A 331 14.83 -45.96 -7.54
N GLY A 332 14.77 -47.26 -7.84
CA GLY A 332 13.90 -48.19 -7.12
C GLY A 332 14.31 -48.29 -5.64
N PRO A 333 13.50 -48.95 -4.79
CA PRO A 333 13.83 -49.16 -3.38
C PRO A 333 15.05 -50.08 -3.29
N GLN A 334 16.25 -49.52 -3.21
CA GLN A 334 17.44 -50.29 -2.86
C GLN A 334 17.40 -50.56 -1.36
N VAL A 335 17.05 -51.80 -1.02
CA VAL A 335 17.41 -52.43 0.24
C VAL A 335 18.94 -52.36 0.34
N ALA A 336 19.40 -51.71 1.41
CA ALA A 336 20.81 -51.48 1.67
C ALA A 336 21.50 -52.80 2.05
N ASP A 337 22.39 -53.28 1.20
CA ASP A 337 23.62 -53.93 1.64
C ASP A 337 24.74 -52.91 1.48
N HIS A 338 25.26 -52.41 2.61
CA HIS A 338 26.35 -51.44 2.63
C HIS A 338 27.71 -52.16 2.53
N PRO A 339 28.58 -51.80 1.56
CA PRO A 339 30.01 -51.77 1.78
C PRO A 339 30.41 -50.36 2.22
N HIS A 340 31.15 -50.29 3.33
CA HIS A 340 31.73 -49.06 3.87
C HIS A 340 32.58 -48.34 2.80
N GLY A 341 32.20 -47.10 2.42
CA GLY A 341 33.12 -46.19 1.72
C GLY A 341 32.57 -45.28 0.63
N ALA A 342 31.29 -45.36 0.24
CA ALA A 342 30.73 -44.46 -0.77
C ALA A 342 29.88 -43.35 -0.12
N SER A 343 30.23 -42.10 -0.43
CA SER A 343 29.47 -40.90 -0.05
C SER A 343 27.99 -41.06 -0.39
N SER A 344 27.13 -40.96 0.62
CA SER A 344 25.68 -41.06 0.49
C SER A 344 25.15 -40.17 -0.64
N PRO A 345 24.24 -40.66 -1.50
CA PRO A 345 23.60 -39.80 -2.49
C PRO A 345 22.91 -38.63 -1.77
N PRO A 346 22.90 -37.43 -2.35
CA PRO A 346 22.26 -36.27 -1.73
C PRO A 346 20.79 -36.60 -1.48
N LEU A 347 20.37 -36.55 -0.22
CA LEU A 347 18.98 -36.72 0.22
C LEU A 347 18.09 -35.83 -0.65
N ALA A 348 17.33 -36.47 -1.56
CA ALA A 348 16.35 -35.75 -2.35
C ALA A 348 15.31 -35.16 -1.39
N ASN A 349 15.22 -33.83 -1.33
CA ASN A 349 14.27 -33.14 -0.46
C ASN A 349 12.86 -33.64 -0.72
N TRP A 350 12.19 -34.16 0.31
CA TRP A 350 10.91 -34.86 0.19
C TRP A 350 9.76 -33.99 -0.35
N ILE A 351 9.95 -32.67 -0.31
CA ILE A 351 9.02 -31.63 -0.78
C ILE A 351 8.95 -31.60 -2.32
N CYS A 352 9.98 -32.08 -3.01
CA CYS A 352 10.11 -31.93 -4.46
C CYS A 352 9.17 -32.83 -5.30
N SER A 353 8.52 -33.84 -4.71
CA SER A 353 7.54 -34.68 -5.41
C SER A 353 6.27 -34.85 -4.61
N ASN A 354 5.12 -34.62 -5.26
CA ASN A 354 3.80 -34.86 -4.65
C ASN A 354 3.65 -36.28 -4.09
N LYS A 355 4.34 -37.28 -4.68
CA LYS A 355 4.33 -38.65 -4.16
C LYS A 355 5.11 -38.76 -2.84
N GLN A 356 6.26 -38.08 -2.72
CA GLN A 356 7.06 -38.05 -1.51
C GLN A 356 6.39 -37.21 -0.42
N VAL A 357 5.76 -36.09 -0.76
CA VAL A 357 4.93 -35.29 0.15
C VAL A 357 3.83 -36.15 0.76
N ARG A 358 3.07 -36.89 -0.08
CA ARG A 358 2.07 -37.83 0.42
C ARG A 358 2.70 -38.95 1.26
N ALA A 359 3.79 -39.56 0.82
CA ALA A 359 4.44 -40.62 1.59
C ALA A 359 4.95 -40.16 2.96
N ASN A 360 5.39 -38.91 3.10
CA ASN A 360 5.86 -38.35 4.36
C ASN A 360 4.73 -37.75 5.22
N LEU A 361 3.62 -37.29 4.63
CA LEU A 361 2.48 -36.72 5.40
C LEU A 361 1.38 -37.74 5.71
N GLU A 362 1.19 -38.75 4.87
CA GLU A 362 0.18 -39.79 5.04
C GLU A 362 0.83 -41.01 5.70
N ILE A 363 0.16 -41.58 6.70
CA ILE A 363 0.57 -42.87 7.26
C ILE A 363 0.24 -43.93 6.22
N LYS A 364 1.21 -44.79 5.89
CA LYS A 364 0.89 -45.97 5.09
C LYS A 364 0.07 -46.90 5.98
N ILE A 365 -1.15 -47.19 5.56
CA ILE A 365 -2.10 -48.01 6.31
C ILE A 365 -1.94 -49.49 5.90
N PRO A 366 -0.89 -50.20 6.34
CA PRO A 366 -1.04 -51.64 6.63
C PRO A 366 -1.17 -51.91 8.12
N ILE A 367 -1.17 -50.89 8.99
CA ILE A 367 -1.23 -51.08 10.45
C ILE A 367 -2.67 -51.43 10.93
N MET A 368 -3.68 -51.37 10.05
CA MET A 368 -5.09 -51.64 10.38
C MET A 368 -5.63 -52.99 9.87
N ASP A 369 -4.92 -53.69 8.98
CA ASP A 369 -5.40 -54.96 8.42
C ASP A 369 -4.80 -56.14 9.19
N ALA A 370 -5.28 -56.36 10.42
CA ALA A 370 -5.04 -57.64 11.11
C ALA A 370 -5.69 -58.82 10.34
N ASP A 371 -6.69 -58.55 9.50
CA ASP A 371 -7.47 -59.54 8.75
C ASP A 371 -6.89 -59.90 7.35
N ARG A 372 -5.84 -59.23 6.86
CA ARG A 372 -5.18 -59.62 5.59
C ARG A 372 -4.07 -60.66 5.73
N VAL A 373 -3.87 -61.21 6.93
CA VAL A 373 -2.89 -62.29 7.18
C VAL A 373 -3.50 -63.66 6.81
N THR A 374 -3.97 -63.82 5.58
CA THR A 374 -4.36 -65.14 5.05
C THR A 374 -3.62 -65.54 3.79
N ASN A 375 -2.76 -64.66 3.24
CA ASN A 375 -1.85 -65.03 2.16
C ASN A 375 -0.41 -65.03 2.68
N ASP A 376 0.18 -66.22 2.64
CA ASP A 376 1.45 -66.68 3.23
C ASP A 376 2.73 -65.95 2.73
N HIS A 377 2.58 -64.81 2.05
CA HIS A 377 3.68 -64.07 1.43
C HIS A 377 3.72 -62.57 1.73
N ASP A 378 2.73 -62.00 2.44
CA ASP A 378 2.78 -60.59 2.82
C ASP A 378 3.41 -60.45 4.21
N GLN A 379 4.69 -60.08 4.22
CA GLN A 379 5.45 -59.77 5.43
C GLN A 379 4.70 -58.69 6.23
N THR A 380 4.11 -59.08 7.35
CA THR A 380 3.68 -58.14 8.40
C THR A 380 4.86 -57.21 8.68
N LEU A 381 4.69 -55.89 8.52
CA LEU A 381 5.78 -54.92 8.73
C LEU A 381 6.42 -55.20 10.08
N ALA A 382 7.74 -55.42 10.08
CA ALA A 382 8.50 -55.56 11.31
C ALA A 382 8.22 -54.36 12.22
N PRO A 383 8.10 -54.54 13.55
CA PRO A 383 7.83 -53.46 14.49
C PRO A 383 8.89 -52.35 14.46
N GLU A 384 10.09 -52.66 13.95
CA GLU A 384 11.17 -51.71 13.66
C GLU A 384 10.76 -50.66 12.62
N ASN A 385 10.03 -51.07 11.57
CA ASN A 385 9.58 -50.18 10.51
C ASN A 385 8.58 -49.12 11.02
N VAL A 386 7.83 -49.41 12.08
CA VAL A 386 6.89 -48.46 12.71
C VAL A 386 7.65 -47.38 13.48
N VAL A 387 8.75 -47.76 14.13
CA VAL A 387 9.63 -46.81 14.85
C VAL A 387 10.32 -45.89 13.84
N ASP A 388 10.86 -46.46 12.76
CA ASP A 388 11.49 -45.69 11.69
C ASP A 388 10.51 -44.76 10.96
N GLU A 389 9.29 -45.24 10.68
CA GLU A 389 8.22 -44.38 10.14
C GLU A 389 7.91 -43.23 11.10
N GLY A 390 7.79 -43.50 12.40
CA GLY A 390 7.57 -42.49 13.43
C GLY A 390 8.64 -41.39 13.45
N PHE A 391 9.92 -41.78 13.43
CA PHE A 391 11.04 -40.82 13.36
C PHE A 391 11.05 -40.05 12.04
N GLN A 392 10.74 -40.70 10.91
CA GLN A 392 10.62 -40.04 9.62
C GLN A 392 9.51 -38.98 9.61
N LYS A 393 8.35 -39.25 10.24
CA LYS A 393 7.27 -38.26 10.40
C LYS A 393 7.68 -37.09 11.27
N ILE A 394 8.40 -37.34 12.37
CA ILE A 394 8.94 -36.29 13.25
C ILE A 394 9.95 -35.43 12.50
N ALA A 395 10.82 -36.03 11.69
CA ALA A 395 11.77 -35.28 10.86
C ALA A 395 11.06 -34.40 9.82
N ALA A 396 10.08 -34.94 9.09
CA ALA A 396 9.27 -34.15 8.16
C ALA A 396 8.53 -33.01 8.86
N TYR A 397 8.05 -33.21 10.09
CA TYR A 397 7.44 -32.14 10.89
C TYR A 397 8.42 -31.01 11.21
N GLN A 398 9.67 -31.29 11.56
CA GLN A 398 10.66 -30.23 11.85
C GLN A 398 10.86 -29.31 10.63
N ASP A 399 10.89 -29.87 9.43
CA ASP A 399 10.95 -29.10 8.19
C ASP A 399 9.69 -28.23 7.99
N ILE A 400 8.50 -28.82 8.17
CA ILE A 400 7.22 -28.09 8.04
C ILE A 400 7.12 -26.97 9.08
N ARG A 401 7.57 -27.23 10.31
CA ARG A 401 7.61 -26.25 11.40
C ARG A 401 8.53 -25.09 11.06
N ALA A 402 9.74 -25.36 10.59
CA ALA A 402 10.67 -24.32 10.14
C ALA A 402 10.06 -23.49 9.01
N MET A 403 9.42 -24.15 8.04
CA MET A 403 8.71 -23.51 6.94
C MET A 403 7.56 -22.61 7.42
N ALA A 404 6.76 -23.09 8.38
CA ALA A 404 5.63 -22.38 8.97
C ALA A 404 6.06 -21.14 9.76
N MET A 405 7.06 -21.28 10.63
CA MET A 405 7.58 -20.18 11.45
C MET A 405 8.22 -19.09 10.60
N TYR A 406 9.02 -19.47 9.60
CA TYR A 406 9.60 -18.52 8.65
C TYR A 406 8.53 -17.78 7.84
N GLY A 407 7.52 -18.51 7.34
CA GLY A 407 6.39 -17.89 6.63
C GLY A 407 5.63 -16.92 7.52
N ARG A 408 5.39 -17.28 8.78
CA ARG A 408 4.73 -16.44 9.78
C ARG A 408 5.49 -15.14 10.06
N GLU A 409 6.81 -15.19 10.24
CA GLU A 409 7.63 -14.00 10.51
C GLU A 409 7.60 -13.01 9.34
N ILE A 410 7.71 -13.50 8.10
CA ILE A 410 7.60 -12.66 6.90
C ILE A 410 6.22 -12.02 6.82
N VAL A 411 5.17 -12.80 7.07
CA VAL A 411 3.80 -12.33 7.07
C VAL A 411 3.58 -11.25 8.13
N LEU A 412 4.03 -11.46 9.37
CA LEU A 412 3.91 -10.49 10.45
C LEU A 412 4.73 -9.23 10.17
N SER A 413 5.93 -9.36 9.63
CA SER A 413 6.75 -8.22 9.19
C SER A 413 6.04 -7.40 8.11
N LEU A 414 5.40 -8.07 7.15
CA LEU A 414 4.61 -7.41 6.11
C LEU A 414 3.39 -6.70 6.70
N VAL A 415 2.61 -7.39 7.52
CA VAL A 415 1.44 -6.80 8.20
C VAL A 415 1.89 -5.58 9.01
N GLY A 416 2.99 -5.67 9.74
CA GLY A 416 3.61 -4.56 10.46
C GLY A 416 3.99 -3.41 9.53
N ALA A 417 4.61 -3.68 8.38
CA ALA A 417 4.95 -2.65 7.40
C ALA A 417 3.71 -2.00 6.77
N VAL A 418 2.71 -2.78 6.40
CA VAL A 418 1.47 -2.26 5.79
C VAL A 418 0.67 -1.43 6.81
N THR A 419 0.53 -1.93 8.04
CA THR A 419 -0.19 -1.23 9.12
C THR A 419 0.56 -0.01 9.63
N GLY A 420 1.89 -0.05 9.65
CA GLY A 420 2.76 1.04 10.10
C GLY A 420 2.96 2.12 9.03
N PHE A 421 3.12 1.79 7.75
CA PHE A 421 3.48 2.78 6.72
C PHE A 421 2.33 3.10 5.76
N ILE A 422 1.61 2.09 5.27
CA ILE A 422 0.67 2.27 4.17
C ILE A 422 -0.68 2.75 4.70
N LEU A 423 -1.21 2.07 5.73
CA LEU A 423 -2.54 2.38 6.28
C LEU A 423 -2.65 3.84 6.77
N PRO A 424 -1.71 4.37 7.57
CA PRO A 424 -1.79 5.75 8.06
C PRO A 424 -1.83 6.78 6.92
N VAL A 425 -1.07 6.54 5.85
CA VAL A 425 -1.07 7.41 4.65
C VAL A 425 -2.42 7.39 3.95
N LEU A 426 -3.01 6.20 3.77
CA LEU A 426 -4.34 6.06 3.17
C LEU A 426 -5.41 6.75 4.03
N TYR A 427 -5.39 6.53 5.35
CA TYR A 427 -6.34 7.17 6.26
C TYR A 427 -6.20 8.69 6.28
N ALA A 428 -4.98 9.23 6.26
CA ALA A 428 -4.75 10.66 6.18
C ALA A 428 -5.24 11.25 4.83
N TRP A 429 -5.01 10.55 3.72
CA TRP A 429 -5.54 10.97 2.41
C TRP A 429 -7.08 10.90 2.39
N LEU A 430 -7.69 9.90 3.01
CA LEU A 430 -9.15 9.84 3.16
C LEU A 430 -9.67 11.06 3.94
N GLY A 431 -9.02 11.38 5.06
CA GLY A 431 -9.32 12.57 5.87
C GLY A 431 -9.23 13.86 5.06
N ALA A 432 -8.15 14.03 4.29
CA ALA A 432 -7.97 15.18 3.40
C ALA A 432 -9.08 15.28 2.33
N SER A 433 -9.49 14.14 1.78
CA SER A 433 -10.56 14.08 0.77
C SER A 433 -11.90 14.51 1.38
N ALA A 434 -12.21 14.07 2.60
CA ALA A 434 -13.40 14.48 3.34
C ALA A 434 -13.37 15.98 3.69
N ALA A 435 -12.22 16.53 4.08
CA ALA A 435 -12.04 17.95 4.35
C ALA A 435 -12.25 18.80 3.09
N ILE A 436 -11.68 18.39 1.96
CA ILE A 436 -11.84 19.08 0.67
C ILE A 436 -13.31 19.05 0.22
N LEU A 437 -13.99 17.90 0.31
CA LEU A 437 -15.41 17.81 -0.04
C LEU A 437 -16.28 18.72 0.84
N ARG A 438 -16.01 18.77 2.15
CA ARG A 438 -16.70 19.69 3.08
C ARG A 438 -16.42 21.15 2.71
N LYS A 439 -15.17 21.49 2.41
CA LYS A 439 -14.77 22.85 2.03
C LYS A 439 -15.43 23.29 0.73
N ILE A 440 -15.41 22.46 -0.32
CA ILE A 440 -16.06 22.75 -1.59
C ILE A 440 -17.57 22.93 -1.40
N ARG A 441 -18.21 22.10 -0.56
CA ARG A 441 -19.63 22.26 -0.23
C ARG A 441 -19.92 23.64 0.35
N ILE A 442 -19.20 24.04 1.39
CA ILE A 442 -19.38 25.34 2.05
C ILE A 442 -19.13 26.48 1.05
N GLU A 443 -18.01 26.44 0.31
CA GLU A 443 -17.66 27.46 -0.68
C GLU A 443 -18.65 27.56 -1.85
N THR A 444 -19.32 26.45 -2.19
CA THR A 444 -20.38 26.42 -3.20
C THR A 444 -21.69 27.00 -2.65
N GLU A 445 -22.04 26.69 -1.40
CA GLU A 445 -23.21 27.27 -0.71
C GLU A 445 -23.07 28.78 -0.53
N THR A 446 -21.84 29.29 -0.35
CA THR A 446 -21.55 30.72 -0.20
C THR A 446 -21.17 31.43 -1.51
N SER A 447 -21.18 30.75 -2.66
CA SER A 447 -20.75 31.31 -3.95
C SER A 447 -19.33 31.91 -3.95
N THR A 448 -18.43 31.42 -3.10
CA THR A 448 -17.04 31.89 -2.96
C THR A 448 -16.01 30.94 -3.58
N PHE A 449 -16.46 29.90 -4.30
CA PHE A 449 -15.57 28.90 -4.89
C PHE A 449 -14.75 29.47 -6.05
N HIS A 450 -13.42 29.50 -5.91
CA HIS A 450 -12.52 29.94 -6.97
C HIS A 450 -11.83 28.73 -7.65
N PRO A 451 -12.07 28.47 -8.94
CA PRO A 451 -11.65 27.21 -9.58
C PRO A 451 -10.13 27.05 -9.72
N GLU A 452 -9.39 28.14 -9.92
CA GLU A 452 -7.92 28.07 -10.05
C GLU A 452 -7.21 27.93 -8.71
N TYR A 453 -7.53 28.81 -7.75
CA TYR A 453 -6.95 28.77 -6.40
C TYR A 453 -7.24 27.44 -5.69
N SER A 454 -8.47 26.93 -5.83
CA SER A 454 -8.88 25.65 -5.22
C SER A 454 -8.05 24.47 -5.72
N LYS A 455 -7.63 24.42 -7.00
CA LYS A 455 -6.79 23.32 -7.51
C LYS A 455 -5.43 23.26 -6.82
N VAL A 456 -4.77 24.41 -6.68
CA VAL A 456 -3.44 24.50 -6.08
C VAL A 456 -3.52 24.21 -4.58
N ALA A 457 -4.48 24.84 -3.89
CA ALA A 457 -4.69 24.65 -2.45
C ALA A 457 -5.04 23.20 -2.10
N ASN A 458 -5.93 22.55 -2.87
CA ASN A 458 -6.32 21.17 -2.61
C ASN A 458 -5.17 20.19 -2.86
N ARG A 459 -4.31 20.43 -3.88
CA ARG A 459 -3.11 19.62 -4.11
C ARG A 459 -2.10 19.76 -2.97
N ALA A 460 -1.90 20.97 -2.47
CA ALA A 460 -1.05 21.20 -1.30
C ALA A 460 -1.60 20.46 -0.07
N HIS A 461 -2.90 20.54 0.19
CA HIS A 461 -3.55 19.88 1.33
C HIS A 461 -3.41 18.35 1.28
N ILE A 462 -3.58 17.71 0.10
CA ILE A 462 -3.37 16.27 -0.05
C ILE A 462 -1.90 15.90 0.19
N THR A 463 -0.96 16.68 -0.37
CA THR A 463 0.47 16.42 -0.18
C THR A 463 0.86 16.52 1.29
N CYS A 464 0.38 17.54 2.00
CA CYS A 464 0.55 17.71 3.43
C CYS A 464 -0.03 16.53 4.22
N ALA A 465 -1.25 16.09 3.89
CA ALA A 465 -1.87 14.95 4.57
C ALA A 465 -1.08 13.65 4.37
N VAL A 466 -0.51 13.41 3.19
CA VAL A 466 0.36 12.26 2.94
C VAL A 466 1.61 12.32 3.82
N ILE A 467 2.28 13.48 3.89
CA ILE A 467 3.47 13.67 4.75
C ILE A 467 3.13 13.40 6.22
N VAL A 468 2.00 13.94 6.69
CA VAL A 468 1.51 13.71 8.05
C VAL A 468 1.20 12.23 8.30
N GLY A 469 0.58 11.55 7.34
CA GLY A 469 0.32 10.12 7.42
C GLY A 469 1.61 9.29 7.52
N ILE A 470 2.65 9.64 6.74
CA ILE A 470 3.97 8.98 6.84
C ILE A 470 4.58 9.22 8.21
N ALA A 471 4.54 10.46 8.73
CA ALA A 471 5.08 10.79 10.03
C ALA A 471 4.36 10.01 11.15
N ILE A 472 3.03 9.99 11.16
CA ILE A 472 2.24 9.24 12.15
C ILE A 472 2.52 7.74 12.05
N GLY A 473 2.71 7.22 10.84
CA GLY A 473 3.08 5.84 10.62
C GLY A 473 4.45 5.46 11.20
N LEU A 474 5.46 6.32 11.00
CA LEU A 474 6.79 6.15 11.58
C LEU A 474 6.81 6.24 13.11
N PHE A 475 5.92 7.05 13.70
CA PHE A 475 5.85 7.28 15.14
C PHE A 475 4.66 6.58 15.81
N SER A 476 4.17 5.46 15.26
CA SER A 476 2.98 4.76 15.76
C SER A 476 3.08 4.40 17.24
N ASP A 477 4.27 4.01 17.70
CA ASP A 477 4.51 3.56 19.08
C ASP A 477 4.48 4.73 20.07
N LEU A 478 4.87 5.93 19.62
CA LEU A 478 4.74 7.16 20.40
C LEU A 478 3.27 7.54 20.60
N VAL A 479 2.43 7.25 19.60
CA VAL A 479 0.98 7.50 19.65
C VAL A 479 0.25 6.48 20.52
N GLN A 480 0.71 5.21 20.56
CA GLN A 480 0.14 4.16 21.42
C GLN A 480 0.29 4.43 22.93
N GLY A 481 1.25 5.28 23.34
CA GLY A 481 1.37 5.75 24.72
C GLY A 481 0.13 6.50 25.23
N GLY A 482 -0.70 7.04 24.34
CA GLY A 482 -2.03 7.58 24.65
C GLY A 482 -3.10 6.49 24.58
N LYS A 483 -3.41 5.86 25.73
CA LYS A 483 -4.28 4.67 25.89
C LYS A 483 -5.69 4.67 25.25
N ASN A 484 -6.14 5.72 24.56
CA ASN A 484 -7.54 5.88 24.14
C ASN A 484 -7.77 6.18 22.65
N ILE A 485 -6.74 6.38 21.82
CA ILE A 485 -6.97 6.75 20.41
C ILE A 485 -6.12 5.89 19.47
N SER A 486 -6.78 5.20 18.53
CA SER A 486 -6.11 4.42 17.48
C SER A 486 -5.22 5.33 16.61
N PRO A 487 -3.94 4.97 16.34
CA PRO A 487 -3.06 5.76 15.47
C PRO A 487 -3.65 6.04 14.09
N LEU A 488 -4.47 5.12 13.56
CA LEU A 488 -5.18 5.29 12.29
C LEU A 488 -6.26 6.38 12.37
N ALA A 489 -6.96 6.47 13.50
CA ALA A 489 -7.92 7.53 13.75
C ALA A 489 -7.22 8.89 13.87
N VAL A 490 -6.04 8.92 14.52
CA VAL A 490 -5.20 10.13 14.55
C VAL A 490 -4.76 10.52 13.14
N ALA A 491 -4.31 9.57 12.32
CA ALA A 491 -3.92 9.84 10.93
C ALA A 491 -5.08 10.42 10.10
N PHE A 492 -6.28 9.87 10.24
CA PHE A 492 -7.47 10.41 9.60
C PHE A 492 -7.79 11.84 10.05
N ILE A 493 -7.81 12.09 11.37
CA ILE A 493 -8.11 13.42 11.92
C ILE A 493 -7.04 14.43 11.50
N ALA A 494 -5.77 14.02 11.53
CA ALA A 494 -4.65 14.86 11.13
C ALA A 494 -4.69 15.18 9.63
N GLY A 495 -5.09 14.24 8.78
CA GLY A 495 -5.35 14.50 7.36
C GLY A 495 -6.57 15.40 7.13
N TYR A 496 -7.62 15.26 7.95
CA TYR A 496 -8.84 16.07 7.87
C TYR A 496 -8.62 17.53 8.32
N ALA A 497 -7.84 17.73 9.38
CA ALA A 497 -7.55 19.03 9.98
C ALA A 497 -6.05 19.33 9.94
N SER A 498 -5.44 19.18 8.76
CA SER A 498 -3.98 19.29 8.60
C SER A 498 -3.42 20.61 9.14
N ASP A 499 -4.09 21.73 8.90
CA ASP A 499 -3.69 23.04 9.43
C ASP A 499 -3.61 23.06 10.97
N LYS A 500 -4.58 22.44 11.65
CA LYS A 500 -4.61 22.37 13.13
C LYS A 500 -3.57 21.39 13.67
N PHE A 501 -3.29 20.33 12.92
CA PHE A 501 -2.23 19.39 13.25
C PHE A 501 -0.84 20.04 13.14
N PHE A 502 -0.56 20.79 12.07
CA PHE A 502 0.71 21.53 11.95
C PHE A 502 0.85 22.59 13.04
N TYR A 503 -0.22 23.32 13.39
CA TYR A 503 -0.18 24.23 14.53
C TYR A 503 0.20 23.54 15.86
N PHE A 504 -0.28 22.31 16.06
CA PHE A 504 0.12 21.49 17.22
C PHE A 504 1.59 21.07 17.14
N VAL A 505 2.07 20.65 15.96
CA VAL A 505 3.49 20.30 15.74
C VAL A 505 4.39 21.50 15.96
N ASP A 506 4.06 22.67 15.43
CA ASP A 506 4.81 23.91 15.62
C ASP A 506 4.93 24.25 17.11
N ARG A 507 3.82 24.14 17.86
CA ARG A 507 3.82 24.34 19.31
C ARG A 507 4.69 23.32 20.04
N LEU A 508 4.74 22.07 19.58
CA LEU A 508 5.61 21.04 20.13
C LEU A 508 7.09 21.35 19.84
N VAL A 509 7.40 21.78 18.62
CA VAL A 509 8.74 22.21 18.19
C VAL A 509 9.19 23.41 19.02
N ASP A 510 8.34 24.40 19.28
CA ASP A 510 8.65 25.55 20.13
C ASP A 510 8.97 25.17 21.58
N VAL A 511 8.32 24.12 22.10
CA VAL A 511 8.55 23.62 23.46
C VAL A 511 9.84 22.79 23.55
N ILE A 512 10.13 21.97 22.54
CA ILE A 512 11.32 21.10 22.50
C ILE A 512 12.59 21.89 22.13
N PHE A 513 12.44 22.85 21.21
CA PHE A 513 13.50 23.71 20.71
C PHE A 513 13.15 25.17 20.99
N PRO A 514 13.11 25.60 22.26
CA PRO A 514 12.82 26.99 22.58
C PRO A 514 13.84 27.87 21.87
N ALA A 515 13.35 28.72 20.97
CA ALA A 515 14.19 29.64 20.24
C ALA A 515 15.02 30.43 21.26
N ARG A 516 16.35 30.32 21.14
CA ARG A 516 17.28 31.08 21.99
C ARG A 516 16.89 32.54 21.84
N ALA A 517 16.39 33.15 22.92
CA ALA A 517 15.93 34.52 22.91
C ALA A 517 17.01 35.40 22.24
N PRO A 518 16.65 36.25 21.25
CA PRO A 518 17.61 37.21 20.72
C PRO A 518 18.13 37.98 21.93
N GLY A 519 19.44 37.87 22.15
CA GLY A 519 20.13 38.48 23.28
C GLY A 519 19.66 39.92 23.39
N LYS A 520 19.11 40.23 24.56
CA LYS A 520 18.77 41.57 25.04
C LYS A 520 19.82 42.55 24.52
N SER A 521 19.48 43.29 23.47
CA SER A 521 20.30 44.40 23.01
C SER A 521 20.30 45.40 24.15
N GLU A 522 21.48 45.53 24.74
CA GLU A 522 21.86 46.57 25.67
C GLU A 522 21.38 47.93 25.11
N PRO A 523 20.60 48.71 25.88
CA PRO A 523 20.11 49.99 25.39
C PRO A 523 21.30 50.93 25.14
N PRO A 524 21.21 51.84 24.16
CA PRO A 524 22.31 52.73 23.83
C PRO A 524 22.68 53.56 25.06
N GLN A 525 23.92 53.46 25.51
CA GLN A 525 24.49 54.40 26.47
C GLN A 525 24.37 55.80 25.89
N VAL A 526 23.51 56.60 26.52
CA VAL A 526 23.36 58.03 26.26
C VAL A 526 24.67 58.70 26.66
N ALA A 527 25.42 59.18 25.67
CA ALA A 527 26.57 60.04 25.87
C ALA A 527 26.13 61.35 26.54
N ALA A 528 26.81 61.69 27.64
CA ALA A 528 26.62 62.91 28.40
C ALA A 528 26.94 64.17 27.57
N PRO A 529 26.27 65.32 27.81
CA PRO A 529 26.58 66.57 27.15
C PRO A 529 27.74 67.29 27.85
N VAL A 530 28.70 67.73 27.05
CA VAL A 530 29.76 68.68 27.42
C VAL A 530 29.13 70.04 27.71
N GLY A 531 29.47 70.61 28.86
CA GLY A 531 28.85 71.81 29.39
C GLY A 531 29.13 73.10 28.61
N SER A 532 28.19 74.04 28.74
CA SER A 532 28.51 75.47 28.73
C SER A 532 27.72 76.14 29.85
N GLY A 533 28.39 76.36 30.99
CA GLY A 533 27.88 77.22 32.04
C GLY A 533 28.02 78.68 31.63
N ARG A 534 26.92 79.44 31.66
CA ARG A 534 26.98 80.89 31.83
C ARG A 534 25.70 81.40 32.52
N ALA A 535 25.87 81.77 33.79
CA ALA A 535 25.21 82.78 34.60
C ALA A 535 23.84 83.35 34.15
N ALA A 536 22.84 83.31 35.04
CA ALA A 536 22.41 84.50 35.82
C ALA A 536 21.08 84.28 36.57
N ALA A 537 21.16 84.48 37.88
CA ALA A 537 20.16 84.90 38.87
C ALA A 537 18.74 85.36 38.45
N ARG A 538 17.72 84.81 39.13
CA ARG A 538 16.61 85.48 39.87
C ARG A 538 15.61 84.39 40.33
N ALA A 539 15.49 84.01 41.60
CA ALA A 539 14.83 84.67 42.74
C ALA A 539 13.31 84.91 42.57
N GLN A 540 12.58 84.52 43.63
CA GLN A 540 11.12 84.61 43.94
C GLN A 540 10.31 83.36 43.55
N SER A 541 9.81 82.53 44.47
CA SER A 541 9.05 82.69 45.72
C SER A 541 7.56 83.00 45.52
N GLU A 542 6.77 81.99 45.89
CA GLU A 542 5.43 82.01 46.49
C GLU A 542 4.19 82.25 45.62
N GLY A 543 3.19 81.39 45.90
CA GLY A 543 1.84 81.35 45.34
C GLY A 543 1.27 79.96 45.49
#